data_AF-A0A2E6A313-F1
#
_entry.id   AF-A0A2E6A313-F1
#
_cell.length_a   1.000
_cell.length_b   1.000
_cell.length_c   1.000
_cell.angle_alpha   90.00
_cell.angle_beta   90.00
_cell.angle_gamma   90.00
#
_symmetry.space_group_name_H-M   'P 1'
#
loop_
_entity.id
_entity.type
_entity.pdbx_description
1 polymer ?
#
loop_
_entity_poly.entity_id
_entity_poly.type
_entity_poly.pdbx_seq_one_letter_code
_entity_poly.pdbx_strand_id
1 'polypeptide(L)'
;VLMQSSKQRHADLDWGRQSGRFRIDDVAFTASLVEGMLRHVAREMSVGRLGENALVDTMRTVMRMLGLPDVVAQALAQSPLPAVPVSARPALPPLPAERHEPLQPNLPEPATSDVVRLHEAGSTQAT
;
A
#
# COMPACT_ATOMS: atom_id res chain seq x y z
N VAL A 1 -4.81 -2.82 -2.79
CA VAL A 1 -6.15 -2.91 -3.40
C VAL A 1 -6.57 -1.51 -3.81
N LEU A 2 -6.84 -1.29 -5.10
CA LEU A 2 -7.44 -0.04 -5.57
C LEU A 2 -8.90 -0.02 -5.13
N MET A 3 -9.31 0.99 -4.37
CA MET A 3 -10.69 1.12 -3.90
C MET A 3 -11.21 2.52 -4.16
N GLN A 4 -12.52 2.59 -4.43
CA GLN A 4 -13.25 3.84 -4.48
C GLN A 4 -13.13 4.59 -3.14
N SER A 5 -13.06 5.93 -3.22
CA SER A 5 -13.05 6.80 -2.05
C SER A 5 -14.33 6.65 -1.21
N SER A 6 -14.22 6.84 0.11
CA SER A 6 -15.37 6.77 1.03
C SER A 6 -16.46 7.77 0.64
N LYS A 7 -16.09 9.01 0.28
CA LYS A 7 -17.04 10.06 -0.13
C LYS A 7 -17.86 9.65 -1.35
N GLN A 8 -17.21 9.10 -2.36
CA GLN A 8 -17.90 8.70 -3.58
C GLN A 8 -18.79 7.49 -3.36
N ARG A 9 -18.35 6.51 -2.56
CA ARG A 9 -19.18 5.34 -2.20
C ARG A 9 -20.45 5.74 -1.46
N HIS A 10 -20.34 6.66 -0.50
CA HIS A 10 -21.51 7.22 0.19
C HIS A 10 -22.45 7.92 -0.78
N ALA A 11 -21.92 8.74 -1.69
CA ALA A 11 -22.73 9.45 -2.68
C ALA A 11 -23.48 8.48 -3.61
N ASP A 12 -22.82 7.40 -4.07
CA ASP A 12 -23.43 6.40 -4.95
C ASP A 12 -24.56 5.65 -4.23
N LEU A 13 -24.36 5.28 -2.96
CA LEU A 13 -25.38 4.61 -2.15
C LEU A 13 -26.56 5.53 -1.83
N ASP A 14 -26.30 6.79 -1.47
CA ASP A 14 -27.36 7.75 -1.19
C ASP A 14 -28.17 8.08 -2.45
N TRP A 15 -27.50 8.24 -3.60
CA TRP A 15 -28.18 8.44 -4.87
C TRP A 15 -29.03 7.22 -5.28
N GLY A 16 -28.50 6.01 -5.10
CA GLY A 16 -29.25 4.78 -5.34
C GLY A 16 -30.47 4.62 -4.42
N ARG A 17 -30.37 5.06 -3.16
CA ARG A 17 -31.49 5.12 -2.21
C ARG A 17 -32.53 6.15 -2.64
N GLN A 18 -32.11 7.38 -2.94
CA GLN A 18 -32.99 8.49 -3.33
C GLN A 18 -33.76 8.19 -4.63
N SER A 19 -33.12 7.48 -5.58
CA SER A 19 -33.75 7.06 -6.83
C SER A 19 -34.66 5.83 -6.70
N GLY A 20 -34.80 5.26 -5.50
CA GLY A 20 -35.60 4.07 -5.22
C GLY A 20 -35.00 2.76 -5.75
N ARG A 21 -33.76 2.79 -6.25
CA ARG A 21 -33.05 1.61 -6.77
C ARG A 21 -32.54 0.71 -5.65
N PHE A 22 -32.10 1.31 -4.55
CA PHE A 22 -31.60 0.60 -3.39
C PHE A 22 -32.54 0.75 -2.20
N ARG A 23 -32.67 -0.32 -1.42
CA ARG A 23 -33.37 -0.37 -0.15
C ARG A 23 -32.33 -0.30 0.96
N ILE A 24 -32.11 0.91 1.48
CA ILE A 24 -31.07 1.20 2.48
C ILE A 24 -31.70 2.05 3.58
N ASP A 25 -31.61 1.57 4.82
CA ASP A 25 -32.07 2.32 5.99
C ASP A 25 -31.00 3.31 6.47
N ASP A 26 -29.77 2.81 6.63
CA ASP A 26 -28.61 3.60 7.04
C ASP A 26 -27.50 3.52 5.98
N VAL A 27 -27.30 4.64 5.27
CA VAL A 27 -26.30 4.75 4.20
C VAL A 27 -24.88 4.65 4.74
N ALA A 28 -24.59 5.24 5.90
CA ALA A 28 -23.24 5.25 6.47
C ALA A 28 -22.84 3.85 6.93
N PHE A 29 -23.73 3.18 7.66
CA PHE A 29 -23.52 1.79 8.07
C PHE A 29 -23.32 0.88 6.85
N THR A 30 -24.18 1.01 5.84
CA THR A 30 -24.09 0.21 4.60
C THR A 30 -22.79 0.46 3.86
N ALA A 31 -22.34 1.71 3.76
CA ALA A 31 -21.07 2.06 3.13
C ALA A 31 -19.85 1.45 3.84
N SER A 32 -19.87 1.43 5.18
CA SER A 32 -18.83 0.79 6.00
C SER A 32 -18.84 -0.74 5.85
N LEU A 33 -20.02 -1.36 5.81
CA LEU A 33 -20.16 -2.80 5.65
C LEU A 33 -19.63 -3.27 4.29
N VAL A 34 -20.03 -2.58 3.21
CA VAL A 34 -19.54 -2.86 1.84
C VAL A 34 -18.03 -2.74 1.77
N GLU A 35 -17.45 -1.70 2.39
CA GLU A 35 -15.99 -1.54 2.43
C GLU A 35 -15.28 -2.67 3.16
N GLY A 36 -15.78 -3.05 4.34
CA GLY A 36 -15.21 -4.13 5.14
C GLY A 36 -15.21 -5.45 4.37
N MET A 37 -16.34 -5.78 3.73
CA MET A 37 -16.47 -6.99 2.91
C MET A 37 -15.47 -7.00 1.76
N LEU A 38 -15.40 -5.92 0.96
CA LEU A 38 -14.47 -5.87 -0.17
C LEU A 38 -13.00 -5.89 0.27
N ARG A 39 -12.64 -5.19 1.34
CA ARG A 39 -11.26 -5.20 1.87
C ARG A 39 -10.86 -6.58 2.34
N HIS A 40 -11.75 -7.26 3.06
CA HIS A 40 -11.53 -8.62 3.54
C HIS A 40 -11.35 -9.59 2.37
N VAL A 41 -12.29 -9.60 1.43
CA VAL A 41 -12.26 -10.52 0.28
C VAL A 41 -11.02 -10.28 -0.58
N ALA A 42 -10.70 -9.03 -0.90
CA ALA A 42 -9.50 -8.71 -1.67
C ALA A 42 -8.20 -9.13 -0.96
N ARG A 43 -8.16 -9.01 0.38
CA ARG A 43 -7.03 -9.50 1.17
C ARG A 43 -6.93 -11.02 1.11
N GLU A 44 -8.01 -11.75 1.38
CA GLU A 44 -7.99 -13.21 1.39
C GLU A 44 -7.72 -13.80 -0.01
N MET A 45 -8.18 -13.14 -1.08
CA MET A 45 -7.79 -13.48 -2.45
C MET A 45 -6.29 -13.29 -2.68
N SER A 46 -5.71 -12.18 -2.20
CA SER A 46 -4.27 -11.91 -2.37
C SER A 46 -3.35 -12.92 -1.68
N VAL A 47 -3.83 -13.59 -0.63
CA VAL A 47 -3.10 -14.65 0.07
C VAL A 47 -3.54 -16.07 -0.34
N GLY A 48 -4.35 -16.19 -1.40
CA GLY A 48 -4.75 -17.47 -1.99
C GLY A 48 -5.77 -18.28 -1.17
N ARG A 49 -6.44 -17.66 -0.20
CA ARG A 49 -7.47 -18.33 0.64
C ARG A 49 -8.86 -18.29 0.03
N LEU A 50 -9.10 -17.35 -0.88
CA LEU A 50 -10.33 -17.26 -1.65
C LEU A 50 -10.03 -17.41 -3.14
N GLY A 51 -10.92 -18.11 -3.84
CA GLY A 51 -10.82 -18.34 -5.29
C GLY A 51 -11.14 -17.10 -6.12
N GLU A 52 -10.91 -17.21 -7.43
CA GLU A 52 -11.08 -16.12 -8.40
C GLU A 52 -12.50 -15.52 -8.45
N ASN A 53 -13.52 -16.31 -8.14
CA ASN A 53 -14.93 -15.87 -8.15
C ASN A 53 -15.36 -15.11 -6.90
N ALA A 54 -14.54 -15.08 -5.84
CA ALA A 54 -14.94 -14.53 -4.55
C ALA A 54 -15.36 -13.05 -4.64
N LEU A 55 -14.71 -12.27 -5.50
CA LEU A 55 -15.10 -10.88 -5.72
C LEU A 55 -16.47 -10.77 -6.40
N VAL A 56 -16.75 -11.62 -7.40
CA VAL A 56 -18.04 -11.66 -8.11
C VAL A 56 -19.17 -12.06 -7.16
N ASP A 57 -18.95 -13.08 -6.34
CA ASP A 57 -19.92 -13.54 -5.34
C ASP A 57 -20.20 -12.47 -4.28
N THR A 58 -19.15 -11.73 -3.90
CA THR A 58 -19.26 -10.58 -3.00
C THR A 58 -20.09 -9.46 -3.62
N MET A 59 -19.84 -9.11 -4.89
CA MET A 59 -20.62 -8.09 -5.59
C MET A 59 -22.10 -8.48 -5.69
N ARG A 60 -22.41 -9.72 -6.08
CA ARG A 60 -23.80 -10.23 -6.14
C ARG A 60 -24.47 -10.16 -4.76
N THR A 61 -23.75 -10.52 -3.71
CA THR A 61 -24.27 -10.49 -2.33
C THR A 61 -24.52 -9.07 -1.85
N VAL A 62 -23.61 -8.14 -2.11
CA VAL A 62 -23.82 -6.71 -1.83
C VAL A 62 -25.04 -6.18 -2.57
N MET A 63 -25.18 -6.47 -3.87
CA MET A 63 -26.34 -6.01 -4.64
C MET A 63 -27.66 -6.56 -4.10
N ARG A 64 -27.71 -7.83 -3.69
CA ARG A 64 -28.89 -8.41 -3.03
C ARG A 64 -29.19 -7.73 -1.70
N MET A 65 -28.17 -7.45 -0.90
CA MET A 65 -28.32 -6.69 0.35
C MET A 65 -28.88 -5.29 0.12
N LEU A 66 -28.51 -4.63 -1.00
CA LEU A 66 -29.09 -3.36 -1.42
C LEU A 66 -30.53 -3.48 -1.97
N GLY A 67 -31.10 -4.68 -1.99
CA GLY A 67 -32.49 -4.93 -2.40
C GLY A 67 -32.68 -5.27 -3.87
N LEU A 68 -31.61 -5.54 -4.63
CA LEU A 68 -31.73 -5.97 -6.03
C LEU A 68 -32.17 -7.44 -6.12
N PRO A 69 -33.05 -7.79 -7.08
CA PRO A 69 -33.34 -9.17 -7.39
C PRO A 69 -32.07 -9.93 -7.80
N ASP A 70 -32.00 -11.21 -7.44
CA ASP A 70 -30.82 -12.04 -7.64
C ASP A 70 -30.36 -12.13 -9.11
N VAL A 71 -31.31 -12.21 -10.04
CA VAL A 71 -31.03 -12.21 -11.50
C VAL A 71 -30.34 -10.91 -11.93
N VAL A 72 -30.79 -9.76 -11.40
CA VAL A 72 -30.21 -8.45 -11.72
C VAL A 72 -28.82 -8.33 -11.08
N ALA A 73 -28.68 -8.77 -9.82
CA ALA A 73 -27.41 -8.77 -9.12
C ALA A 73 -26.34 -9.61 -9.85
N GLN A 74 -26.73 -10.78 -10.37
CA GLN A 74 -25.84 -11.64 -11.15
C GLN A 74 -25.44 -10.99 -12.48
N ALA A 75 -26.40 -10.44 -13.22
CA ALA A 75 -26.13 -9.78 -14.51
C ALA A 75 -25.17 -8.59 -14.35
N LEU A 76 -25.37 -7.77 -13.32
CA LEU A 76 -24.51 -6.62 -13.05
C LEU A 76 -23.11 -7.04 -12.59
N ALA A 77 -22.98 -8.10 -11.77
CA ALA A 77 -21.69 -8.57 -11.29
C ALA A 77 -20.81 -9.19 -12.39
N GLN A 78 -21.42 -9.64 -13.50
CA GLN A 78 -20.75 -10.25 -14.65
C GLN A 78 -20.57 -9.29 -15.83
N SER A 79 -21.13 -8.08 -15.75
CA SER A 79 -20.97 -7.08 -16.79
C SER A 79 -19.50 -6.67 -16.92
N PRO A 80 -18.95 -6.57 -18.14
CA PRO A 80 -17.61 -6.03 -18.34
C PRO A 80 -17.49 -4.64 -17.71
N LEU A 81 -16.39 -4.41 -16.99
CA LEU A 81 -16.09 -3.10 -16.43
C LEU A 81 -15.78 -2.12 -17.57
N PRO A 82 -16.26 -0.86 -17.50
CA PRO A 82 -15.86 0.17 -18.44
C PRO A 82 -14.34 0.36 -18.36
N ALA A 83 -13.71 0.65 -19.51
CA ALA A 83 -12.28 0.93 -19.56
C ALA A 83 -11.96 2.13 -18.67
N VAL A 84 -11.12 1.93 -17.66
CA VAL A 84 -10.60 3.01 -16.82
C VAL A 84 -9.26 3.44 -17.40
N PRO A 85 -9.05 4.73 -17.72
CA PRO A 85 -7.74 5.19 -18.20
C PRO A 85 -6.68 4.90 -17.13
N VAL A 86 -5.68 4.09 -17.50
CA VAL A 86 -4.54 3.80 -16.64
C VAL A 86 -3.71 5.07 -16.58
N SER A 87 -3.72 5.77 -15.44
CA SER A 87 -2.76 6.85 -15.22
C SER A 87 -1.36 6.23 -15.29
N ALA A 88 -0.58 6.61 -16.30
CA ALA A 88 0.80 6.15 -16.43
C ALA A 88 1.53 6.44 -15.11
N ARG A 89 2.14 5.40 -14.53
CA ARG A 89 2.96 5.55 -13.33
C ARG A 89 4.06 6.56 -13.67
N PRO A 90 4.27 7.62 -12.87
CA PRO A 90 5.42 8.49 -13.08
C PRO A 90 6.67 7.62 -13.14
N ALA A 91 7.47 7.78 -14.19
CA ALA A 91 8.75 7.09 -14.29
C ALA A 91 9.52 7.38 -13.00
N LEU A 92 9.91 6.32 -12.27
CA LEU A 92 10.79 6.47 -11.13
C LEU A 92 12.05 7.20 -11.63
N PRO A 93 12.53 8.24 -10.93
CA PRO A 93 13.81 8.83 -11.27
C PRO A 93 14.88 7.72 -11.26
N PRO A 94 15.85 7.76 -12.18
CA PRO A 94 16.92 6.77 -12.19
C PRO A 94 17.55 6.73 -10.81
N LEU A 95 17.75 5.51 -10.28
CA LEU A 95 18.49 5.32 -9.04
C LEU A 95 19.82 6.05 -9.19
N PRO A 96 20.25 6.85 -8.18
CA PRO A 96 21.56 7.45 -8.22
C PRO A 96 22.56 6.33 -8.46
N ALA A 97 23.40 6.48 -9.49
CA ALA A 97 24.49 5.54 -9.74
C ALA A 97 25.26 5.42 -8.42
N GLU A 98 25.17 4.25 -7.79
CA GLU A 98 25.99 3.88 -6.65
C GLU A 98 27.42 4.14 -7.10
N ARG A 99 28.00 5.25 -6.65
CA ARG A 99 29.44 5.44 -6.76
C ARG A 99 29.99 4.35 -5.87
N HIS A 100 30.46 3.27 -6.48
CA HIS A 100 31.39 2.37 -5.83
C HIS A 100 32.62 3.22 -5.50
N GLU A 101 32.61 3.89 -4.35
CA GLU A 101 33.86 4.23 -3.70
C GLU A 101 34.55 2.90 -3.41
N PRO A 102 35.74 2.65 -3.98
CA PRO A 102 36.47 1.46 -3.61
C PRO A 102 36.74 1.51 -2.10
N LEU A 103 36.35 0.46 -1.38
CA LEU A 103 36.77 0.26 0.00
C LEU A 103 38.30 0.38 0.04
N GLN A 104 38.81 1.45 0.64
CA GLN A 104 40.22 1.51 0.98
C GLN A 104 40.49 0.39 1.99
N PRO A 105 41.45 -0.52 1.75
CA PRO A 105 41.81 -1.53 2.72
C PRO A 105 42.42 -0.81 3.93
N ASN A 106 41.74 -0.96 5.07
CA ASN A 106 42.21 -0.49 6.36
C ASN A 106 43.51 -1.22 6.68
N LEU A 107 44.66 -0.55 6.58
CA LEU A 107 45.92 -1.09 7.10
C LEU A 107 45.83 -1.11 8.64
N PRO A 108 46.10 -2.24 9.31
CA PRO A 108 46.27 -2.21 10.75
C PRO A 108 47.56 -1.45 11.08
N GLU A 109 47.47 -0.41 11.91
CA GLU A 109 48.64 0.23 12.51
C GLU A 109 49.41 -0.80 13.35
N PRO A 110 50.71 -1.03 13.11
CA PRO A 110 51.51 -1.74 14.09
C PRO A 110 51.87 -0.79 15.23
N ALA A 111 51.54 -1.25 16.43
CA ALA A 111 51.90 -0.66 17.70
C ALA A 111 53.39 -0.32 17.80
N THR A 112 53.63 0.81 18.45
CA THR A 112 54.87 1.29 19.07
C THR A 112 55.81 0.19 19.55
N SER A 113 57.10 0.33 19.23
CA SER A 113 58.14 0.03 20.20
C SER A 113 59.45 0.75 19.89
N ASP A 114 59.90 1.48 20.91
CA ASP A 114 61.18 2.17 21.07
C ASP A 114 62.41 1.38 20.64
N VAL A 115 63.49 2.11 20.29
CA VAL A 115 64.79 2.05 21.03
C VAL A 115 65.83 3.03 20.42
N VAL A 116 66.12 4.09 21.19
CA VAL A 116 67.47 4.59 21.60
C VAL A 116 68.35 5.26 20.51
N ARG A 117 68.90 6.49 20.64
CA ARG A 117 69.78 7.00 21.72
C ARG A 117 70.12 8.51 21.58
N LEU A 118 70.14 9.19 22.74
CA LEU A 118 70.98 10.31 23.26
C LEU A 118 71.45 11.48 22.36
N HIS A 119 71.25 12.72 22.82
CA HIS A 119 72.13 13.47 23.77
C HIS A 119 71.41 14.76 24.24
N GLU A 120 71.33 14.99 25.56
CA GLU A 120 71.86 16.15 26.34
C GLU A 120 71.39 17.56 25.93
N ALA A 121 71.15 18.55 26.80
CA ALA A 121 71.11 18.70 28.25
C ALA A 121 70.61 20.14 28.52
N GLY A 122 70.11 20.41 29.73
CA GLY A 122 69.93 21.76 30.29
C GLY A 122 68.49 22.26 30.25
N SER A 123 67.77 22.33 31.37
CA SER A 123 67.94 23.22 32.53
C SER A 123 66.97 24.41 32.51
N THR A 124 66.02 24.35 33.43
CA THR A 124 65.67 25.43 34.40
C THR A 124 64.49 26.38 34.09
N GLN A 125 63.43 26.19 34.90
CA GLN A 125 62.52 27.14 35.60
C GLN A 125 61.59 28.06 34.79
N ALA A 126 60.27 28.02 35.03
CA ALA A 126 59.48 28.75 36.08
C ALA A 126 59.45 30.27 35.78
N THR A 127 58.35 31.02 35.82
CA THR A 127 57.07 30.96 36.53
C THR A 127 56.04 31.76 35.72
#